data_AF-A0A4Q7FA56-F1
#
_entry.id   AF-A0A4Q7FA56-F1
#
_cell.length_a   1.000
_cell.length_b   1.000
_cell.length_c   1.000
_cell.angle_alpha   90.00
_cell.angle_beta   90.00
_cell.angle_gamma   90.00
#
_symmetry.space_group_name_H-M   'P 1'
#
loop_
_entity.id
_entity.type
_entity.pdbx_description
1 polymer ?
#
loop_
_entity_poly.entity_id
_entity_poly.type
_entity_poly.pdbx_seq_one_letter_code
_entity_poly.pdbx_strand_id
1 'polypeptide(L)'
;MFEGSLRAVVPLFLALTVNDAAAVAETRPAEPPASHRAGDPFAEFVEQASRRFGVPVRWIRAVLDVESAQDVRAKSPNGAMGLMQIMPETWAELRLRYNLGDDAYDPHDNILAGTAYLRELHDRYGSPGFLAAYNAGPARYEEHLAGRPLPAETQIYLQKLVPIIGGDIVGSGAVASLRPSGGALFAARSESSTIAARLQLGRPTNRGPTGTSVHDISAIAPQTTGLFVLRSDLGGSR
;
A
#
# COMPACT_ATOMS: atom_id res chain seq x y z
N MET A 1 -22.31 -53.29 73.41
CA MET A 1 -23.41 -52.80 74.26
C MET A 1 -23.97 -51.56 73.57
N PHE A 2 -25.23 -51.66 73.08
CA PHE A 2 -26.13 -50.62 72.53
C PHE A 2 -25.72 -49.90 71.23
N GLU A 3 -26.41 -50.17 70.11
CA GLU A 3 -27.61 -49.46 69.56
C GLU A 3 -27.22 -48.13 68.90
N GLY A 4 -27.56 -47.83 67.65
CA GLY A 4 -28.91 -47.65 67.07
C GLY A 4 -28.94 -46.20 66.55
N SER A 5 -28.80 -45.96 65.24
CA SER A 5 -29.87 -45.70 64.27
C SER A 5 -30.31 -44.23 64.13
N LEU A 6 -30.54 -43.85 62.86
CA LEU A 6 -31.36 -42.74 62.32
C LEU A 6 -30.79 -41.31 62.18
N ARG A 7 -30.35 -41.05 60.94
CA ARG A 7 -30.83 -40.04 59.97
C ARG A 7 -31.32 -38.67 60.51
N ALA A 8 -30.62 -37.62 60.09
CA ALA A 8 -31.22 -36.36 59.68
C ALA A 8 -30.43 -35.75 58.50
N VAL A 9 -31.08 -35.61 57.35
CA VAL A 9 -30.61 -34.78 56.24
C VAL A 9 -31.19 -33.38 56.47
N VAL A 10 -30.33 -32.37 56.50
CA VAL A 10 -30.71 -30.96 56.32
C VAL A 10 -29.72 -30.35 55.32
N PRO A 11 -30.19 -29.82 54.18
CA PRO A 11 -29.33 -29.26 53.14
C PRO A 11 -29.03 -27.80 53.46
N LEU A 12 -27.82 -27.28 53.28
CA LEU A 12 -27.68 -25.81 53.20
C LEU A 12 -26.37 -25.30 52.57
N PHE A 13 -26.54 -24.76 51.36
CA PHE A 13 -25.81 -23.72 50.63
C PHE A 13 -24.27 -23.72 50.64
N LEU A 14 -23.71 -24.33 49.58
CA LEU A 14 -22.45 -23.89 48.98
C LEU A 14 -22.72 -22.55 48.26
N ALA A 15 -22.25 -21.45 48.84
CA ALA A 15 -22.24 -20.15 48.17
C ALA A 15 -21.17 -20.16 47.06
N LEU A 16 -21.60 -20.37 45.81
CA LEU A 16 -20.81 -19.99 44.64
C LEU A 16 -20.79 -18.47 44.57
N THR A 17 -19.67 -17.84 44.92
CA THR A 17 -19.40 -16.46 44.55
C THR A 17 -19.13 -16.42 43.05
N VAL A 18 -20.13 -16.00 42.27
CA VAL A 18 -19.92 -15.60 40.87
C VAL A 18 -19.15 -14.29 40.90
N ASN A 19 -17.85 -14.35 40.57
CA ASN A 19 -17.05 -13.16 40.37
C ASN A 19 -17.42 -12.59 38.98
N ASP A 20 -18.34 -11.64 38.98
CA ASP A 20 -18.75 -10.90 37.79
C ASP A 20 -17.61 -9.97 37.39
N ALA A 21 -16.66 -10.51 36.60
CA ALA A 21 -15.61 -9.72 35.98
C ALA A 21 -16.25 -8.95 34.83
N ALA A 22 -16.88 -7.82 35.16
CA ALA A 22 -17.25 -6.80 34.20
C ALA A 22 -16.00 -6.42 33.41
N ALA A 23 -15.92 -6.90 32.16
CA ALA A 23 -14.91 -6.48 31.21
C ALA A 23 -15.11 -4.99 30.95
N VAL A 24 -14.35 -4.16 31.68
CA VAL A 24 -14.20 -2.75 31.37
C VAL A 24 -13.45 -2.70 30.05
N ALA A 25 -14.20 -2.56 28.96
CA ALA A 25 -13.65 -2.17 27.68
C ALA A 25 -13.03 -0.78 27.87
N GLU A 26 -11.72 -0.76 28.07
CA GLU A 26 -10.93 0.46 28.10
C GLU A 26 -10.98 1.05 26.69
N THR A 27 -11.91 1.98 26.48
CA THR A 27 -12.01 2.80 25.28
C THR A 27 -10.72 3.61 25.19
N ARG A 28 -9.71 3.05 24.50
CA ARG A 28 -8.47 3.76 24.20
C ARG A 28 -8.88 5.00 23.39
N PRO A 29 -8.53 6.23 23.81
CA PRO A 29 -8.76 7.40 22.99
C PRO A 29 -8.12 7.16 21.62
N ALA A 30 -8.89 7.37 20.55
CA ALA A 30 -8.32 7.48 19.22
C ALA A 30 -7.18 8.50 19.29
N GLU A 31 -6.01 8.12 18.78
CA GLU A 31 -4.88 9.03 18.65
C GLU A 31 -5.39 10.32 17.96
N PRO A 32 -5.18 11.51 18.53
CA PRO A 32 -5.61 12.74 17.89
C PRO A 32 -5.00 12.78 16.48
N PRO A 33 -5.74 13.27 15.46
CA PRO A 33 -5.18 13.43 14.12
C PRO A 33 -3.86 14.20 14.26
N ALA A 34 -2.79 13.65 13.69
CA ALA A 34 -1.44 14.20 13.74
C ALA A 34 -1.52 15.71 13.73
N SER A 35 -1.21 16.32 14.88
CA SER A 35 -1.63 17.66 15.27
C SER A 35 -1.52 18.64 14.10
N HIS A 36 -2.65 19.20 13.66
CA HIS A 36 -2.64 20.48 12.99
C HIS A 36 -1.95 21.46 13.95
N ARG A 37 -0.65 21.70 13.75
CA ARG A 37 0.03 22.81 14.42
C ARG A 37 -0.69 24.06 13.90
N ALA A 38 -1.34 24.80 14.78
CA ALA A 38 -1.97 26.06 14.40
C ALA A 38 -0.90 26.92 13.68
N GLY A 39 -1.12 27.20 12.39
CA GLY A 39 -0.16 27.92 11.55
C GLY A 39 0.74 27.08 10.63
N ASP A 40 0.53 25.77 10.50
CA ASP A 40 1.24 24.95 9.51
C ASP A 40 0.69 25.17 8.10
N PRO A 41 1.44 25.84 7.19
CA PRO A 41 0.93 26.22 5.87
C PRO A 41 0.72 25.03 4.93
N PHE A 42 1.20 23.83 5.28
CA PHE A 42 1.14 22.64 4.43
C PHE A 42 0.19 21.56 4.94
N ALA A 43 -0.55 21.83 6.03
CA ALA A 43 -1.47 20.86 6.66
C ALA A 43 -2.44 20.21 5.68
N GLU A 44 -3.17 21.03 4.92
CA GLU A 44 -4.17 20.52 3.99
C GLU A 44 -3.55 19.66 2.88
N PHE A 45 -2.39 20.07 2.35
CA PHE A 45 -1.69 19.37 1.27
C PHE A 45 -1.14 18.02 1.74
N VAL A 46 -0.54 17.98 2.94
CA VAL A 46 -0.02 16.74 3.53
C VAL A 46 -1.16 15.77 3.83
N GLU A 47 -2.28 16.26 4.37
CA GLU A 47 -3.44 15.41 4.61
C GLU A 47 -4.07 14.87 3.32
N GLN A 48 -4.20 15.71 2.31
CA GLN A 48 -4.70 15.31 1.00
C GLN A 48 -3.81 14.25 0.38
N ALA A 49 -2.49 14.45 0.37
CA ALA A 49 -1.54 13.49 -0.15
C ALA A 49 -1.57 12.17 0.64
N SER A 50 -1.66 12.26 1.97
CA SER A 50 -1.79 11.09 2.85
C SER A 50 -3.02 10.25 2.49
N ARG A 51 -4.20 10.88 2.38
CA ARG A 51 -5.44 10.20 1.99
C ARG A 51 -5.37 9.62 0.58
N ARG A 52 -4.79 10.36 -0.38
CA ARG A 52 -4.73 9.97 -1.79
C ARG A 52 -3.82 8.75 -2.02
N PHE A 53 -2.68 8.69 -1.32
CA PHE A 53 -1.65 7.68 -1.59
C PHE A 53 -1.49 6.64 -0.46
N GLY A 54 -2.25 6.77 0.63
CA GLY A 54 -2.16 5.83 1.76
C GLY A 54 -0.82 5.87 2.49
N VAL A 55 -0.13 7.02 2.45
CA VAL A 55 1.13 7.26 3.18
C VAL A 55 0.79 8.00 4.46
N PRO A 56 1.21 7.55 5.66
CA PRO A 56 0.89 8.23 6.90
C PRO A 56 1.38 9.69 6.95
N VAL A 57 0.54 10.61 7.44
CA VAL A 57 0.88 12.05 7.58
C VAL A 57 2.25 12.28 8.22
N ARG A 58 2.55 11.57 9.31
CA ARG A 58 3.83 11.72 10.02
C ARG A 58 5.05 11.28 9.18
N TRP A 59 4.90 10.33 8.25
CA TRP A 59 5.97 9.94 7.33
C TRP A 59 6.25 11.07 6.36
N ILE A 60 5.19 11.65 5.77
CA ILE A 60 5.30 12.78 4.84
C ILE A 60 5.98 13.96 5.55
N ARG A 61 5.55 14.29 6.77
CA ARG A 61 6.16 15.36 7.58
C ARG A 61 7.63 15.12 7.87
N ALA A 62 7.99 13.91 8.30
CA ALA A 62 9.38 13.58 8.59
C ALA A 62 10.27 13.72 7.35
N VAL A 63 9.81 13.26 6.19
CA VAL A 63 10.51 13.44 4.91
C VAL A 63 10.64 14.93 4.59
N LEU A 64 9.55 15.70 4.66
CA LEU A 64 9.53 17.14 4.36
C LEU A 64 10.51 17.95 5.23
N ASP A 65 10.63 17.59 6.51
CA ASP A 65 11.58 18.21 7.44
C ASP A 65 13.04 17.85 7.09
N VAL A 66 13.30 16.58 6.71
CA VAL A 66 14.66 16.11 6.36
C VAL A 66 15.12 16.63 5.00
N GLU A 67 14.22 16.72 4.03
CA GLU A 67 14.53 17.07 2.64
C GLU A 67 14.80 18.58 2.47
N SER A 68 13.95 19.45 3.03
CA SER A 68 14.05 20.88 2.78
C SER A 68 14.02 21.76 4.02
N ALA A 69 13.85 21.20 5.22
CA ALA A 69 13.46 21.96 6.41
C ALA A 69 12.26 22.89 6.14
N GLN A 70 11.32 22.40 5.31
CA GLN A 70 10.12 23.11 4.86
C GLN A 70 10.37 24.35 3.97
N ASP A 71 11.55 24.50 3.36
CA ASP A 71 11.81 25.54 2.37
C ASP A 71 11.21 25.16 1.00
N VAL A 72 10.18 25.90 0.60
CA VAL A 72 9.46 25.72 -0.68
C VAL A 72 10.38 25.89 -1.88
N ARG A 73 11.41 26.74 -1.77
CA ARG A 73 12.34 27.05 -2.87
C ARG A 73 13.66 26.28 -2.79
N ALA A 74 13.74 25.28 -1.90
CA ALA A 74 14.92 24.46 -1.75
C ALA A 74 15.34 23.83 -3.09
N LYS A 75 16.62 23.97 -3.43
CA LYS A 75 17.24 23.31 -4.58
C LYS A 75 18.58 22.72 -4.20
N SER A 76 18.73 21.40 -4.35
CA SER A 76 20.01 20.76 -4.03
C SER A 76 21.07 21.04 -5.11
N PRO A 77 22.37 20.82 -4.82
CA PRO A 77 23.43 20.90 -5.83
C PRO A 77 23.22 19.97 -7.03
N ASN A 78 22.53 18.84 -6.82
CA ASN A 78 22.19 17.88 -7.87
C ASN A 78 20.88 18.24 -8.61
N GLY A 79 20.22 19.33 -8.20
CA GLY A 79 19.03 19.85 -8.87
C GLY A 79 17.70 19.31 -8.35
N ALA A 80 17.68 18.62 -7.21
CA ALA A 80 16.44 18.23 -6.54
C ALA A 80 15.64 19.49 -6.15
N MET A 81 14.31 19.45 -6.24
CA MET A 81 13.46 20.65 -6.18
C MET A 81 12.36 20.56 -5.11
N GLY A 82 12.16 21.68 -4.43
CA GLY A 82 11.00 21.94 -3.57
C GLY A 82 11.02 21.19 -2.24
N LEU A 83 9.85 21.15 -1.60
CA LEU A 83 9.66 20.65 -0.24
C LEU A 83 10.09 19.19 -0.05
N MET A 84 9.88 18.34 -1.04
CA MET A 84 10.17 16.91 -1.00
C MET A 84 11.38 16.52 -1.85
N GLN A 85 12.15 17.53 -2.32
CA GLN A 85 13.40 17.36 -3.07
C GLN A 85 13.29 16.35 -4.23
N ILE A 86 12.32 16.58 -5.12
CA ILE A 86 12.10 15.71 -6.28
C ILE A 86 13.10 16.04 -7.39
N MET A 87 13.76 15.02 -7.94
CA MET A 87 14.66 15.19 -9.08
C MET A 87 13.89 15.58 -10.35
N PRO A 88 14.45 16.40 -11.26
CA PRO A 88 13.72 16.92 -12.43
C PRO A 88 13.14 15.83 -13.34
N GLU A 89 13.87 14.74 -13.56
CA GLU A 89 13.42 13.61 -14.37
C GLU A 89 12.23 12.91 -13.71
N THR A 90 12.31 12.66 -12.41
CA THR A 90 11.22 12.08 -11.62
C THR A 90 10.00 13.00 -11.60
N TRP A 91 10.19 14.32 -11.44
CA TRP A 91 9.10 15.29 -11.51
C TRP A 91 8.35 15.25 -12.85
N ALA A 92 9.10 15.19 -13.96
CA ALA A 92 8.51 15.14 -15.30
C ALA A 92 7.59 13.93 -15.49
N GLU A 93 7.95 12.78 -14.93
CA GLU A 93 7.11 11.58 -14.95
C GLU A 93 5.90 11.71 -14.02
N LEU A 94 6.13 12.14 -12.77
CA LEU A 94 5.08 12.22 -11.75
C LEU A 94 4.00 13.25 -12.11
N ARG A 95 4.38 14.43 -12.62
CA ARG A 95 3.40 15.47 -12.96
C ARG A 95 2.41 15.01 -14.04
N LEU A 96 2.91 14.27 -15.04
CA LEU A 96 2.06 13.72 -16.10
C LEU A 96 1.18 12.59 -15.56
N ARG A 97 1.76 11.68 -14.76
CA ARG A 97 1.04 10.53 -14.20
C ARG A 97 -0.08 10.95 -13.24
N TYR A 98 0.16 11.97 -12.43
CA TYR A 98 -0.76 12.40 -11.38
C TYR A 98 -1.57 13.66 -11.70
N ASN A 99 -1.45 14.17 -12.94
CA ASN A 99 -2.09 15.37 -13.44
C ASN A 99 -1.84 16.58 -12.54
N LEU A 100 -0.55 16.87 -12.32
CA LEU A 100 -0.06 18.02 -11.56
C LEU A 100 0.32 19.16 -12.52
N GLY A 101 0.51 20.35 -11.96
CA GLY A 101 0.99 21.52 -12.69
C GLY A 101 2.46 21.40 -13.15
N ASP A 102 2.94 22.46 -13.79
CA ASP A 102 4.29 22.50 -14.36
C ASP A 102 5.35 22.99 -13.37
N ASP A 103 4.95 23.65 -12.27
CA ASP A 103 5.87 24.21 -11.27
C ASP A 103 6.21 23.19 -10.18
N ALA A 104 7.43 22.67 -10.20
CA ALA A 104 7.94 21.75 -9.18
C ALA A 104 8.11 22.38 -7.79
N TYR A 105 8.03 23.71 -7.69
CA TYR A 105 8.10 24.44 -6.42
C TYR A 105 6.71 24.82 -5.88
N ASP A 106 5.63 24.49 -6.59
CA ASP A 106 4.29 24.62 -6.01
C ASP A 106 4.17 23.67 -4.79
N PRO A 107 3.87 24.18 -3.58
CA PRO A 107 3.85 23.36 -2.38
C PRO A 107 2.87 22.17 -2.46
N HIS A 108 1.68 22.39 -3.03
CA HIS A 108 0.67 21.34 -3.14
C HIS A 108 1.16 20.25 -4.07
N ASP A 109 1.58 20.60 -5.29
CA ASP A 109 1.97 19.62 -6.29
C ASP A 109 3.27 18.89 -5.91
N ASN A 110 4.24 19.58 -5.31
CA ASN A 110 5.47 18.96 -4.85
C ASN A 110 5.21 17.93 -3.73
N ILE A 111 4.33 18.26 -2.77
CA ILE A 111 3.94 17.34 -1.69
C ILE A 111 3.19 16.12 -2.27
N LEU A 112 2.27 16.34 -3.20
CA LEU A 112 1.54 15.25 -3.86
C LEU A 112 2.50 14.34 -4.64
N ALA A 113 3.40 14.91 -5.44
CA ALA A 113 4.38 14.16 -6.22
C ALA A 113 5.31 13.35 -5.32
N GLY A 114 5.91 13.97 -4.30
CA GLY A 114 6.82 13.28 -3.40
C GLY A 114 6.14 12.19 -2.57
N THR A 115 4.89 12.41 -2.14
CA THR A 115 4.12 11.39 -1.43
C THR A 115 3.76 10.21 -2.35
N ALA A 116 3.38 10.48 -3.59
CA ALA A 116 3.14 9.42 -4.58
C ALA A 116 4.40 8.60 -4.81
N TYR A 117 5.55 9.25 -4.96
CA TYR A 117 6.83 8.59 -5.16
C TYR A 117 7.26 7.77 -3.94
N LEU A 118 7.10 8.30 -2.72
CA LEU A 118 7.29 7.52 -1.49
C LEU A 118 6.45 6.24 -1.50
N ARG A 119 5.18 6.33 -1.91
CA ARG A 119 4.29 5.17 -1.97
C ARG A 119 4.77 4.14 -3.00
N GLU A 120 5.14 4.58 -4.19
CA GLU A 120 5.65 3.71 -5.25
C GLU A 120 6.90 2.95 -4.79
N LEU A 121 7.84 3.63 -4.12
CA LEU A 121 9.05 3.02 -3.60
C LEU A 121 8.76 2.10 -2.41
N HIS A 122 7.81 2.46 -1.55
CA HIS A 122 7.38 1.61 -0.44
C HIS A 122 6.83 0.28 -0.95
N ASP A 123 6.02 0.31 -2.01
CA ASP A 123 5.46 -0.90 -2.61
C ASP A 123 6.52 -1.75 -3.29
N ARG A 124 7.53 -1.11 -3.87
CA ARG A 124 8.60 -1.80 -4.57
C ARG A 124 9.64 -2.43 -3.64
N TYR A 125 10.03 -1.73 -2.57
CA TYR A 125 11.20 -2.09 -1.76
C TYR A 125 10.87 -2.40 -0.29
N GLY A 126 9.66 -2.09 0.17
CA GLY A 126 9.30 -2.22 1.58
C GLY A 126 10.14 -1.33 2.50
N SER A 127 9.99 -1.50 3.80
CA SER A 127 10.75 -0.76 4.82
C SER A 127 11.96 -1.57 5.32
N PRO A 128 13.13 -0.94 5.54
CA PRO A 128 13.43 0.49 5.32
C PRO A 128 13.88 0.82 3.88
N GLY A 129 13.85 -0.15 2.96
CA GLY A 129 14.44 -0.03 1.63
C GLY A 129 13.93 1.14 0.79
N PHE A 130 12.65 1.49 0.91
CA PHE A 130 12.07 2.61 0.17
C PHE A 130 12.71 3.96 0.50
N LEU A 131 13.14 4.19 1.74
CA LEU A 131 13.80 5.43 2.15
C LEU A 131 15.20 5.52 1.56
N ALA A 132 15.91 4.40 1.49
CA ALA A 132 17.20 4.33 0.83
C ALA A 132 17.05 4.60 -0.68
N ALA A 133 16.04 4.00 -1.32
CA ALA A 133 15.74 4.24 -2.73
C ALA A 133 15.28 5.67 -3.01
N TYR A 134 14.55 6.31 -2.09
CA TYR A 134 14.09 7.69 -2.26
C TYR A 134 15.27 8.66 -2.32
N ASN A 135 16.18 8.57 -1.35
CA ASN A 135 17.34 9.46 -1.26
C ASN A 135 18.46 9.10 -2.26
N ALA A 136 18.80 7.81 -2.40
CA ALA A 136 19.90 7.39 -3.27
C ALA A 136 19.48 7.26 -4.75
N GLY A 137 18.19 7.17 -5.03
CA GLY A 137 17.64 6.75 -6.31
C GLY A 137 17.45 5.23 -6.43
N PRO A 138 16.40 4.74 -7.10
CA PRO A 138 16.08 3.31 -7.23
C PRO A 138 17.21 2.47 -7.82
N ALA A 139 17.84 2.94 -8.90
CA ALA A 139 18.94 2.23 -9.54
C ALA A 139 20.14 2.02 -8.60
N ARG A 140 20.50 3.06 -7.82
CA ARG A 140 21.59 2.96 -6.84
C ARG A 140 21.22 2.04 -5.68
N TYR A 141 19.95 2.02 -5.28
CA TYR A 141 19.49 1.06 -4.27
C TYR A 141 19.51 -0.38 -4.79
N GLU A 142 19.20 -0.61 -6.07
CA GLU A 142 19.34 -1.93 -6.70
C GLU A 142 20.80 -2.40 -6.78
N GLU A 143 21.73 -1.51 -7.14
CA GLU A 143 23.17 -1.80 -7.06
C GLU A 143 23.59 -2.14 -5.62
N HIS A 144 22.98 -1.49 -4.63
CA HIS A 144 23.24 -1.81 -3.23
C HIS A 144 22.75 -3.21 -2.85
N LEU A 145 21.57 -3.62 -3.30
CA LEU A 145 21.08 -4.99 -3.14
C LEU A 145 22.02 -6.01 -3.82
N ALA A 146 22.77 -5.59 -4.85
CA ALA A 146 23.80 -6.39 -5.51
C ALA A 146 25.19 -6.34 -4.82
N GLY A 147 25.31 -5.68 -3.67
CA GLY A 147 26.52 -5.67 -2.84
C GLY A 147 27.31 -4.36 -2.83
N ARG A 148 26.88 -3.33 -3.56
CA ARG A 148 27.50 -1.99 -3.47
C ARG A 148 27.15 -1.34 -2.12
N PRO A 149 28.06 -0.65 -1.42
CA PRO A 149 27.68 0.09 -0.21
C PRO A 149 26.79 1.30 -0.55
N LEU A 150 25.85 1.63 0.34
CA LEU A 150 25.06 2.86 0.25
C LEU A 150 25.94 4.10 0.47
N PRO A 151 25.64 5.24 -0.20
CA PRO A 151 26.28 6.51 0.11
C PRO A 151 26.16 6.87 1.60
N ALA A 152 27.18 7.53 2.15
CA ALA A 152 27.17 7.97 3.55
C ALA A 152 25.96 8.89 3.86
N GLU A 153 25.60 9.76 2.92
CA GLU A 153 24.41 10.62 3.01
C GLU A 153 23.13 9.80 3.18
N THR A 154 22.95 8.75 2.37
CA THR A 154 21.79 7.85 2.47
C THR A 154 21.76 7.11 3.81
N GLN A 155 22.91 6.70 4.34
CA GLN A 155 22.97 6.07 5.66
C GLN A 155 22.52 7.06 6.76
N ILE A 156 22.95 8.32 6.68
CA ILE A 156 22.50 9.39 7.59
C ILE A 156 20.99 9.64 7.44
N TYR A 157 20.48 9.65 6.21
CA TYR A 157 19.06 9.79 5.92
C TYR A 157 18.22 8.70 6.59
N LEU A 158 18.65 7.43 6.47
CA LEU A 158 18.00 6.30 7.13
C LEU A 158 18.03 6.42 8.65
N GLN A 159 19.16 6.85 9.24
CA GLN A 159 19.26 7.04 10.70
C GLN A 159 18.25 8.06 11.23
N LYS A 160 17.92 9.09 10.45
CA LYS A 160 16.92 10.10 10.83
C LYS A 160 15.49 9.56 10.73
N LEU A 161 15.16 8.83 9.67
CA LEU A 161 13.77 8.51 9.33
C LEU A 161 13.29 7.15 9.81
N VAL A 162 14.16 6.13 9.87
CA VAL A 162 13.76 4.78 10.29
C VAL A 162 13.12 4.75 11.69
N PRO A 163 13.62 5.49 12.70
CA PRO A 163 12.96 5.51 14.02
C PRO A 163 11.55 6.11 13.99
N ILE A 164 11.29 7.08 13.11
CA ILE A 164 9.99 7.76 12.98
C ILE A 164 8.99 6.88 12.24
N ILE A 165 9.45 6.18 11.21
CA ILE A 165 8.63 5.41 10.27
C ILE A 165 8.42 3.96 10.75
N GLY A 166 9.42 3.37 11.40
CA GLY A 166 9.40 1.99 11.88
C GLY A 166 8.43 1.75 13.03
N GLY A 167 8.11 2.77 13.83
CA GLY A 167 7.17 2.68 14.96
C GLY A 167 5.76 2.24 14.54
N ASP A 168 5.39 2.47 13.28
CA ASP A 168 4.01 2.28 12.82
C ASP A 168 3.76 0.99 12.08
N ILE A 169 4.83 0.42 11.52
CA ILE A 169 4.79 -0.92 10.95
C ILE A 169 4.48 -1.91 12.07
N VAL A 170 4.94 -1.64 13.29
CA VAL A 170 4.64 -2.42 14.48
C VAL A 170 3.23 -2.10 15.03
N GLY A 171 2.78 -0.83 14.98
CA GLY A 171 1.46 -0.42 15.47
C GLY A 171 0.28 -0.84 14.58
N SER A 172 0.47 -0.92 13.25
CA SER A 172 -0.59 -1.25 12.28
C SER A 172 -0.85 -2.76 12.15
N GLY A 173 0.09 -3.60 12.58
CA GLY A 173 -0.04 -5.07 12.56
C GLY A 173 -1.02 -5.66 13.59
N ALA A 174 -1.54 -4.84 14.51
CA ALA A 174 -2.43 -5.30 15.59
C ALA A 174 -3.94 -5.29 15.24
N VAL A 175 -4.34 -4.85 14.03
CA VAL A 175 -5.75 -4.76 13.61
C VAL A 175 -6.11 -5.78 12.53
N ALA A 176 -5.77 -7.05 12.74
CA ALA A 176 -6.19 -8.14 11.86
C ALA A 176 -6.58 -9.41 12.63
N SER A 177 -7.44 -9.31 13.66
CA SER A 177 -8.27 -10.46 14.08
C SER A 177 -9.40 -10.03 15.03
N LEU A 178 -10.49 -9.49 14.50
CA LEU A 178 -11.79 -9.53 15.16
C LEU A 178 -12.86 -9.87 14.11
N ARG A 179 -13.08 -11.18 13.92
CA ARG A 179 -14.36 -11.68 13.39
C ARG A 179 -15.36 -11.64 14.54
N PRO A 180 -16.45 -10.86 14.47
CA PRO A 180 -17.57 -11.10 15.35
C PRO A 180 -18.39 -12.25 14.78
N SER A 181 -18.37 -13.39 15.48
CA SER A 181 -19.37 -14.44 15.34
C SER A 181 -20.67 -13.96 16.00
N GLY A 182 -21.75 -13.86 15.24
CA GLY A 182 -23.11 -13.65 15.75
C GLY A 182 -24.07 -13.39 14.59
N GLY A 183 -25.17 -14.10 14.41
CA GLY A 183 -25.72 -15.24 15.13
C GLY A 183 -26.78 -15.89 14.25
N ALA A 184 -26.93 -17.20 14.38
CA ALA A 184 -28.04 -17.93 13.79
C ALA A 184 -29.31 -17.61 14.58
N LEU A 185 -30.27 -16.92 13.96
CA LEU A 185 -31.65 -16.85 14.44
C LEU A 185 -32.51 -17.70 13.51
N PHE A 186 -32.96 -18.83 14.03
CA PHE A 186 -33.93 -19.72 13.42
C PHE A 186 -35.33 -19.07 13.41
N ALA A 187 -36.04 -19.20 12.30
CA ALA A 187 -37.50 -19.27 12.29
C ALA A 187 -37.91 -20.47 11.43
N ALA A 188 -38.39 -21.52 12.10
CA ALA A 188 -39.06 -22.64 11.47
C ALA A 188 -40.54 -22.29 11.28
N ARG A 189 -41.09 -22.50 10.08
CA ARG A 189 -42.39 -23.16 9.91
C ARG A 189 -42.55 -23.70 8.49
N SER A 190 -42.95 -24.97 8.47
CA SER A 190 -43.33 -25.82 7.35
C SER A 190 -44.60 -25.32 6.67
N GLU A 191 -44.64 -25.40 5.33
CA GLU A 191 -45.82 -25.92 4.63
C GLU A 191 -45.37 -26.83 3.48
N SER A 192 -46.08 -27.94 3.35
CA SER A 192 -45.84 -29.03 2.42
C SER A 192 -46.58 -28.84 1.10
N SER A 193 -45.89 -29.20 0.02
CA SER A 193 -46.37 -29.97 -1.13
C SER A 193 -47.57 -29.46 -1.94
N THR A 194 -47.31 -29.11 -3.21
CA THR A 194 -48.05 -29.78 -4.29
C THR A 194 -47.16 -29.97 -5.53
N ILE A 195 -47.28 -31.17 -6.09
CA ILE A 195 -46.56 -31.76 -7.21
C ILE A 195 -47.22 -31.33 -8.52
N ALA A 196 -46.41 -30.97 -9.53
CA ALA A 196 -46.68 -31.21 -10.94
C ALA A 196 -45.33 -31.19 -11.69
N ALA A 197 -44.67 -32.34 -11.85
CA ALA A 197 -44.79 -33.21 -13.01
C ALA A 197 -44.30 -32.56 -14.32
N ARG A 198 -43.04 -32.85 -14.70
CA ARG A 198 -42.76 -33.62 -15.92
C ARG A 198 -41.28 -34.06 -15.97
N LEU A 199 -41.12 -35.38 -15.88
CA LEU A 199 -40.06 -36.17 -16.51
C LEU A 199 -40.06 -35.87 -18.03
N GLN A 200 -39.03 -36.07 -18.85
CA GLN A 200 -38.11 -37.20 -19.02
C GLN A 200 -37.10 -36.76 -20.12
N LEU A 201 -35.78 -37.00 -20.03
CA LEU A 201 -35.05 -38.21 -20.47
C LEU A 201 -34.55 -38.18 -21.94
N GLY A 202 -33.25 -38.46 -22.11
CA GLY A 202 -32.61 -38.87 -23.39
C GLY A 202 -31.19 -38.32 -23.57
N ARG A 203 -30.18 -38.84 -22.86
CA ARG A 203 -29.16 -39.86 -23.25
C ARG A 203 -28.22 -39.44 -24.43
N PRO A 204 -26.89 -39.71 -24.34
CA PRO A 204 -25.88 -39.18 -25.24
C PRO A 204 -25.55 -40.15 -26.40
N THR A 205 -24.96 -39.63 -27.49
CA THR A 205 -24.38 -40.45 -28.56
C THR A 205 -22.98 -40.00 -28.96
N ASN A 206 -22.14 -41.03 -28.98
CA ASN A 206 -20.72 -41.20 -29.23
C ASN A 206 -20.26 -40.86 -30.69
N ARG A 207 -19.01 -40.36 -30.80
CA ARG A 207 -17.96 -40.67 -31.81
C ARG A 207 -18.12 -40.22 -33.29
N GLY A 208 -17.07 -39.54 -33.80
CA GLY A 208 -16.87 -39.10 -35.20
C GLY A 208 -16.58 -40.23 -36.21
N PRO A 209 -16.14 -39.94 -37.46
CA PRO A 209 -14.87 -39.24 -37.73
C PRO A 209 -14.79 -38.34 -39.01
N THR A 210 -13.63 -37.69 -39.17
CA THR A 210 -12.94 -37.22 -40.41
C THR A 210 -13.60 -36.15 -41.31
N GLY A 211 -12.93 -35.00 -41.40
CA GLY A 211 -13.16 -33.97 -42.42
C GLY A 211 -12.02 -32.94 -42.40
N THR A 212 -11.06 -33.14 -43.29
CA THR A 212 -9.83 -32.40 -43.55
C THR A 212 -10.09 -30.95 -43.98
N SER A 213 -9.35 -29.99 -43.42
CA SER A 213 -8.92 -28.80 -44.17
C SER A 213 -7.57 -28.33 -43.62
N VAL A 214 -6.54 -28.71 -44.36
CA VAL A 214 -5.17 -28.24 -44.28
C VAL A 214 -5.13 -26.93 -45.06
N HIS A 215 -4.72 -25.82 -44.45
CA HIS A 215 -4.14 -24.69 -45.17
C HIS A 215 -2.73 -24.51 -44.62
N ASP A 216 -1.78 -24.85 -45.48
CA ASP A 216 -0.36 -24.82 -45.20
C ASP A 216 0.32 -23.74 -46.04
N ILE A 217 1.38 -23.22 -45.43
CA ILE A 217 2.60 -22.58 -45.94
C ILE A 217 2.57 -21.41 -46.95
N SER A 218 3.11 -20.31 -46.40
CA SER A 218 4.31 -19.62 -46.90
C SER A 218 4.18 -18.64 -48.05
N ALA A 219 4.43 -17.36 -47.73
CA ALA A 219 5.34 -16.53 -48.52
C ALA A 219 5.89 -15.32 -47.71
N ILE A 220 7.19 -15.41 -47.38
CA ILE A 220 8.21 -14.35 -47.58
C ILE A 220 8.14 -13.09 -46.69
N ALA A 221 9.02 -13.03 -45.69
CA ALA A 221 9.80 -11.83 -45.33
C ALA A 221 11.16 -11.89 -46.08
N PRO A 222 11.98 -10.81 -46.20
CA PRO A 222 11.85 -9.43 -45.74
C PRO A 222 11.99 -8.39 -46.90
N GLN A 223 11.67 -7.12 -46.67
CA GLN A 223 12.17 -6.03 -47.53
C GLN A 223 12.80 -4.94 -46.66
N THR A 224 14.12 -5.01 -46.54
CA THR A 224 14.99 -3.86 -46.29
C THR A 224 14.95 -2.95 -47.52
N THR A 225 14.53 -1.70 -47.35
CA THR A 225 14.81 -0.63 -48.32
C THR A 225 15.54 0.48 -47.59
N GLY A 226 16.84 0.54 -47.82
CA GLY A 226 17.65 1.71 -47.49
C GLY A 226 17.28 2.86 -48.41
N LEU A 227 17.10 4.04 -47.84
CA LEU A 227 17.16 5.30 -48.57
C LEU A 227 18.17 6.20 -47.86
N PHE A 228 19.41 6.14 -48.34
CA PHE A 228 20.45 7.09 -47.98
C PHE A 228 20.12 8.45 -48.60
N VAL A 229 20.06 9.50 -47.78
CA VAL A 229 20.23 10.87 -48.26
C VAL A 229 21.58 11.36 -47.75
N LEU A 230 22.55 11.31 -48.66
CA LEU A 230 23.81 12.03 -48.54
C LEU A 230 23.52 13.50 -48.83
N ARG A 231 23.62 14.38 -47.84
CA ARG A 231 23.81 15.82 -48.09
C ARG A 231 25.29 16.12 -47.89
N SER A 232 25.99 16.25 -49.01
CA SER A 232 27.26 16.96 -49.10
C SER A 232 26.94 18.35 -49.62
N ASP A 233 27.12 19.40 -48.82
CA ASP A 233 27.43 20.72 -49.33
C ASP A 233 28.65 21.26 -48.57
N LEU A 234 29.68 21.50 -49.36
CA LEU A 234 30.96 22.11 -49.02
C LEU A 234 30.83 23.63 -48.86
N GLY A 235 31.66 24.20 -47.99
CA GLY A 235 32.06 25.61 -48.00
C GLY A 235 31.72 26.32 -46.70
N GLY A 236 32.63 26.99 -46.00
CA GLY A 236 34.02 27.34 -46.26
C GLY A 236 34.55 28.16 -45.09
N SER A 237 35.87 28.28 -45.02
CA SER A 237 36.69 28.89 -43.97
C SER A 237 36.25 30.26 -43.45
N ARG A 238 36.38 30.48 -42.13
CA ARG A 238 37.45 31.28 -41.50
C ARG A 238 37.35 31.22 -39.98
#